data_AF-A0A250IZA8-F1
#
_entry.id   AF-A0A250IZA8-F1
#
_cell.length_a   1.000
_cell.length_b   1.000
_cell.length_c   1.000
_cell.angle_alpha   90.00
_cell.angle_beta   90.00
_cell.angle_gamma   90.00
#
_symmetry.space_group_name_H-M   'P 1'
#
loop_
_entity.id
_entity.type
_entity.pdbx_description
1 polymer ?
#
loop_
_entity_poly.entity_id
_entity_poly.type
_entity_poly.pdbx_seq_one_letter_code
_entity_poly.pdbx_strand_id
1 'polypeptide(L)'
;MAYDGELVKMANGRWARFQRCQVYRPGVDDAGETMMLIAVELDERYQRLLDEAADSLADYRQRGIVVQATLDDAAQRLTLQTELQSSAVN
;
A
#
# COMPACT_ATOMS: atom_id res chain seq x y z
N MET A 1 6.84 0.50 11.17
CA MET A 1 5.42 0.79 11.46
C MET A 1 4.72 0.95 10.12
N ALA A 2 3.47 0.49 9.99
CA ALA A 2 2.74 0.60 8.73
C ALA A 2 2.23 2.03 8.50
N TYR A 3 2.19 2.47 7.24
CA TYR A 3 1.72 3.80 6.85
C TYR A 3 0.43 3.74 6.04
N ASP A 4 -0.30 4.86 6.01
CA ASP A 4 -1.48 5.00 5.16
C ASP A 4 -1.10 4.85 3.68
N GLY A 5 -1.87 4.06 2.93
CA GLY A 5 -1.60 3.73 1.53
C GLY A 5 -0.57 2.61 1.31
N GLU A 6 0.10 2.12 2.34
CA GLU A 6 1.08 1.04 2.20
C GLU A 6 0.42 -0.26 1.73
N LEU A 7 1.03 -0.88 0.72
CA LEU A 7 0.60 -2.17 0.16
C LEU A 7 1.22 -3.32 0.95
N VAL A 8 0.39 -4.28 1.35
CA VAL A 8 0.81 -5.44 2.13
C VAL A 8 0.20 -6.73 1.57
N LYS A 9 1.00 -7.79 1.51
CA LYS A 9 0.49 -9.15 1.23
C LYS A 9 0.10 -9.80 2.55
N MET A 10 -1.20 -10.04 2.73
CA MET A 10 -1.75 -10.64 3.94
C MET A 10 -1.40 -12.14 4.03
N ALA A 11 -1.57 -12.72 5.23
CA ALA A 11 -1.27 -14.14 5.47
C ALA A 11 -2.13 -15.10 4.63
N ASN A 12 -3.32 -14.68 4.18
CA ASN A 12 -4.17 -15.44 3.26
C ASN A 12 -3.73 -15.35 1.79
N GLY A 13 -2.60 -14.70 1.51
CA GLY A 13 -2.04 -14.52 0.17
C GLY A 13 -2.61 -13.35 -0.61
N ARG A 14 -3.62 -12.63 -0.08
CA ARG A 14 -4.26 -11.50 -0.78
C ARG A 14 -3.62 -10.17 -0.41
N TRP A 15 -3.55 -9.29 -1.40
CA TRP A 15 -3.08 -7.92 -1.26
C TRP A 15 -4.13 -7.05 -0.56
N ALA A 16 -3.63 -6.21 0.33
CA ALA A 16 -4.39 -5.17 0.98
C ALA A 16 -3.64 -3.84 0.92
N ARG A 17 -4.38 -2.75 1.06
CA ARG A 17 -3.83 -1.42 1.28
C ARG A 17 -4.21 -0.95 2.67
N PHE A 18 -3.24 -0.46 3.42
CA PHE A 18 -3.51 0.19 4.69
C PHE A 18 -4.29 1.49 4.46
N GLN A 19 -5.38 1.66 5.18
CA GLN A 19 -6.23 2.84 5.11
C GLN A 19 -6.57 3.33 6.51
N ARG A 20 -6.47 4.64 6.72
CA ARG A 20 -6.97 5.27 7.95
C ARG A 20 -8.50 5.39 7.87
N CYS A 21 -9.17 4.84 8.87
CA CYS A 21 -10.61 4.98 9.04
C CYS A 21 -10.92 5.62 10.39
N GLN A 22 -11.97 6.44 10.42
CA GLN A 22 -12.50 6.99 11.66
C GLN A 22 -13.42 5.95 12.29
N VAL A 23 -13.22 5.66 13.58
CA VAL A 23 -14.06 4.71 14.31
C VAL A 23 -15.17 5.48 15.01
N TYR A 24 -16.39 5.35 14.52
CA TYR A 24 -17.55 5.86 15.23
C TYR A 24 -17.87 4.97 16.44
N ARG A 25 -17.84 5.56 17.65
CA ARG A 25 -18.27 4.90 18.89
C ARG A 25 -19.51 5.62 19.45
N PRO A 26 -20.70 5.02 19.37
CA PRO A 26 -21.90 5.63 19.94
C PRO A 26 -21.77 5.75 21.46
N GLY A 27 -22.14 6.92 22.01
CA GLY A 27 -22.18 7.18 23.46
C GLY A 27 -20.87 7.69 24.08
N VAL A 28 -19.87 8.06 23.27
CA VAL A 28 -18.63 8.69 23.73
C VAL A 28 -18.48 10.03 23.00
N ASP A 29 -18.55 11.14 23.74
CA ASP A 29 -18.52 12.51 23.18
C ASP A 29 -17.20 12.84 22.46
N ASP A 30 -16.13 12.11 22.76
CA ASP A 30 -14.78 12.28 22.20
C ASP A 30 -14.42 11.20 21.15
N ALA A 31 -15.41 10.41 20.69
CA ALA A 31 -15.20 9.35 19.70
C ALA A 31 -14.74 9.86 18.32
N GLY A 32 -14.82 11.16 18.08
CA GLY A 32 -14.45 11.80 16.82
C GLY A 32 -12.96 11.66 16.47
N GLU A 33 -12.08 11.42 17.44
CA GLU A 33 -10.62 11.47 17.19
C GLU A 33 -9.95 10.09 17.05
N THR A 34 -10.65 8.98 17.31
CA THR A 34 -10.04 7.65 17.22
C THR A 34 -9.87 7.22 15.76
N MET A 35 -8.65 7.39 15.24
CA MET A 35 -8.24 6.92 13.93
C MET A 35 -7.64 5.52 14.03
N MET A 36 -8.15 4.59 13.23
CA MET A 36 -7.64 3.22 13.14
C MET A 36 -7.02 2.98 11.76
N LEU A 37 -5.83 2.39 11.73
CA LEU A 37 -5.22 1.91 10.50
C LEU A 37 -5.69 0.47 10.26
N ILE A 38 -6.41 0.25 9.17
CA ILE A 38 -6.92 -1.06 8.78
C ILE A 38 -6.29 -1.50 7.46
N ALA A 39 -6.04 -2.80 7.30
CA ALA A 39 -5.69 -3.37 6.00
C ALA A 39 -6.98 -3.69 5.25
N VAL A 40 -7.24 -2.99 4.15
CA VAL A 40 -8.41 -3.21 3.29
C VAL A 40 -7.97 -4.04 2.10
N GLU A 41 -8.59 -5.20 1.94
CA GLU A 41 -8.34 -6.08 0.81
C GLU A 41 -8.67 -5.39 -0.52
N LEU A 42 -7.80 -5.55 -1.52
CA LEU A 42 -7.97 -4.94 -2.83
C LEU A 42 -8.84 -5.79 -3.77
N ASP A 43 -9.51 -5.14 -4.71
CA ASP A 43 -10.25 -5.81 -5.80
C ASP A 43 -9.39 -6.79 -6.59
N GLU A 44 -10.03 -7.83 -7.14
CA GLU A 44 -9.39 -8.92 -7.88
C GLU A 44 -8.48 -8.48 -9.04
N ARG A 45 -8.77 -7.34 -9.68
CA ARG A 45 -7.91 -6.78 -10.74
C ARG A 45 -6.54 -6.34 -10.20
N TYR A 46 -6.52 -5.75 -9.01
CA TYR A 46 -5.29 -5.27 -8.37
C TYR A 46 -4.50 -6.42 -7.77
N GLN A 47 -5.19 -7.46 -7.31
CA GLN A 47 -4.55 -8.71 -6.84
C GLN A 47 -3.62 -9.28 -7.91
N ARG A 48 -4.14 -9.52 -9.12
CA ARG A 48 -3.36 -10.07 -10.23
C ARG A 48 -2.19 -9.18 -10.63
N LEU A 49 -2.45 -7.87 -10.76
CA LEU A 49 -1.43 -6.91 -11.14
C LEU A 49 -0.29 -6.83 -10.10
N LEU A 50 -0.62 -6.91 -8.81
CA LEU A 50 0.36 -6.91 -7.74
C LEU A 50 1.09 -8.24 -7.60
N ASP A 51 0.44 -9.37 -7.91
CA ASP A 51 1.12 -10.68 -7.95
C ASP A 51 2.18 -10.73 -9.05
N GLU A 52 1.87 -10.24 -10.24
CA GLU A 52 2.85 -10.13 -11.34
C GLU A 52 4.02 -9.20 -10.95
N ALA A 53 3.73 -8.10 -10.27
CA ALA A 53 4.75 -7.17 -9.80
C ALA A 53 5.55 -7.70 -8.59
N ALA A 54 4.98 -8.62 -7.80
CA ALA A 54 5.58 -9.13 -6.57
C ALA A 54 6.94 -9.77 -6.82
N ASP A 55 7.02 -10.59 -7.86
CA ASP A 55 8.25 -11.29 -8.24
C ASP A 55 9.32 -10.28 -8.68
N SER A 56 8.92 -9.27 -9.47
CA SER A 56 9.81 -8.20 -9.89
C SER A 56 10.33 -7.38 -8.71
N LEU A 57 9.46 -7.04 -7.76
CA LEU A 57 9.81 -6.32 -6.53
C LEU A 57 10.73 -7.16 -5.62
N ALA A 58 10.49 -8.47 -5.54
CA ALA A 58 11.36 -9.37 -4.80
C ALA A 58 12.77 -9.41 -5.41
N ASP A 59 12.87 -9.45 -6.73
CA ASP A 59 14.13 -9.45 -7.46
C ASP A 59 14.91 -8.14 -7.24
N TYR A 60 14.23 -6.97 -7.31
CA TYR A 60 14.85 -5.68 -6.97
C TYR A 60 15.36 -5.65 -5.53
N ARG A 61 14.58 -6.16 -4.57
CA ARG A 61 14.97 -6.21 -3.15
C ARG A 61 16.19 -7.11 -2.93
N GLN A 62 16.25 -8.27 -3.59
CA GLN A 62 17.41 -9.16 -3.52
C GLN A 62 18.68 -8.50 -4.04
N ARG A 63 18.54 -7.60 -5.03
CA ARG A 63 19.63 -6.79 -5.58
C ARG A 63 19.95 -5.54 -4.75
N GLY A 64 19.28 -5.34 -3.62
CA GLY A 64 19.46 -4.17 -2.76
C GLY A 64 18.90 -2.86 -3.34
N ILE A 65 18.04 -2.94 -4.35
CA ILE A 65 17.40 -1.77 -4.96
C ILE A 65 16.10 -1.48 -4.21
N VAL A 66 16.03 -0.28 -3.63
CA VAL A 66 14.80 0.20 -2.98
C VAL A 66 13.82 0.67 -4.05
N VAL A 67 12.65 0.04 -4.08
CA VAL A 67 11.57 0.35 -5.02
C VAL A 67 10.31 0.67 -4.24
N GLN A 68 9.76 1.85 -4.49
CA GLN A 68 8.47 2.28 -4.01
C GLN A 68 7.40 1.90 -5.04
N ALA A 69 6.36 1.20 -4.60
CA ALA A 69 5.23 0.81 -5.41
C ALA A 69 4.01 1.63 -5.01
N THR A 70 3.47 2.39 -5.96
CA THR A 70 2.32 3.27 -5.76
C THR A 70 1.16 2.80 -6.62
N LEU A 71 0.01 2.56 -5.99
CA LEU A 71 -1.23 2.23 -6.70
C LEU A 71 -2.06 3.50 -6.93
N ASP A 72 -2.32 3.81 -8.20
CA ASP A 72 -3.25 4.85 -8.61
C ASP A 72 -4.63 4.22 -8.88
N ASP A 73 -5.59 4.54 -8.01
CA ASP A 73 -6.97 4.03 -8.12
C ASP A 73 -7.70 4.62 -9.33
N ALA A 74 -7.46 5.88 -9.67
CA ALA A 74 -8.14 6.58 -10.77
C ALA A 74 -7.64 6.08 -12.14
N ALA A 75 -6.32 5.91 -12.27
CA ALA A 75 -5.69 5.38 -13.48
C ALA A 75 -5.64 3.84 -13.51
N GLN A 76 -6.04 3.16 -12.43
CA GLN A 76 -5.97 1.71 -12.24
C GLN A 76 -4.58 1.14 -12.58
N ARG A 77 -3.53 1.82 -12.10
CA ARG A 77 -2.15 1.54 -12.49
C ARG A 77 -1.26 1.40 -11.26
N LEU A 78 -0.32 0.45 -11.33
CA LEU A 78 0.81 0.40 -10.42
C LEU A 78 2.01 1.10 -11.06
N THR A 79 2.59 2.04 -10.31
CA THR A 79 3.82 2.70 -10.68
C THR A 79 4.92 2.25 -9.73
N LEU A 80 6.06 1.85 -10.29
CA LEU A 80 7.25 1.49 -9.53
C LEU A 80 8.29 2.62 -9.68
N GLN A 81 8.79 3.14 -8.56
CA GLN A 81 9.80 4.20 -8.51
C GLN A 81 11.00 3.69 -7.73
N THR A 82 12.19 3.69 -8.34
CA THR A 82 13.42 3.33 -7.62
C THR A 82 14.03 4.57 -6.98
N GLU A 83 14.51 4.48 -5.74
CA GLU A 83 15.12 5.63 -5.05
C GLU A 83 16.41 6.15 -5.72
N LEU A 84 16.99 5.38 -6.65
CA LEU A 84 18.14 5.78 -7.47
C LEU A 84 17.90 7.03 -8.35
N GLN A 85 16.64 7.44 -8.55
CA GLN A 85 16.28 8.57 -9.42
C GLN A 85 15.84 9.85 -8.69
N SER A 86 15.82 9.88 -7.36
CA SER A 86 15.48 11.12 -6.61
C SER A 86 16.61 12.14 -6.54
N SER A 87 17.79 11.86 -7.12
CA SER A 87 18.93 12.79 -7.19
C SER A 87 19.04 13.56 -8.52
N ALA A 88 17.96 13.68 -9.29
CA ALA A 88 17.96 14.44 -10.55
C ALA A 88 16.73 15.34 -10.69
N VAL A 89 16.51 16.24 -9.73
CA VAL A 89 15.83 17.51 -9.96
C VAL A 89 16.61 18.59 -9.20
N ASN A 90 17.54 19.22 -9.91
CA ASN A 90 18.07 20.56 -9.60
C ASN A 90 17.28 21.57 -10.42
#